data_AF-A0A644TXL8-F1
#
_entry.id   AF-A0A644TXL8-F1
#
_cell.length_a   1.000
_cell.length_b   1.000
_cell.length_c   1.000
_cell.angle_alpha   90.00
_cell.angle_beta   90.00
_cell.angle_gamma   90.00
#
_symmetry.space_group_name_H-M   'P 1'
#
loop_
_entity.id
_entity.type
_entity.pdbx_description
1 polymer ?
#
loop_
_entity_poly.entity_id
_entity_poly.type
_entity_poly.pdbx_seq_one_letter_code
_entity_poly.pdbx_strand_id
1 'polypeptide(L)'
;MPFNIKSPDDIIVYRYEHIDDLSFIRNSESVTNDHILFSHGIDAEHRNTVEKFVRVKLISEGWEGDGELGLIWIPPFIFKDSDTYGEYVWHVKQNNNGTSWIASTRHLPFKELLRQNKVEPQGTPVHILFSECRLARTCIRDTFKQVISHLEYLSSFATNHDSLQLESVILEHAYCYLVQQFQHFLDDCYLVLLKESLQNGNYYKIKLRLPKTKFSFDTDGIDNPHMLDEQSENWLIKNQIISSIWKAFQFESFNEKIANIPSSVGLRWDPAIVKYLKKAVAVRNCFQHHSGQLHQDVLKTIDSGATSINMKNNEGTYQVNKWDFLTIHKHEFICLYWHSMLAITTLGVHINKNINKRYYYTEDYVTETRLFD
;
A
#
# COMPACT_ATOMS: atom_id res chain seq x y z
N MET A 1 -18.06 -14.70 11.16
CA MET A 1 -18.60 -16.02 11.55
C MET A 1 -20.06 -16.08 11.09
N PRO A 2 -20.48 -17.14 10.36
CA PRO A 2 -21.80 -17.25 9.71
C PRO A 2 -23.00 -17.15 10.67
N PHE A 3 -22.77 -17.39 11.97
CA PHE A 3 -23.78 -17.41 13.02
C PHE A 3 -23.70 -16.20 13.96
N ASN A 4 -22.88 -15.18 13.65
CA ASN A 4 -22.85 -13.92 14.40
C ASN A 4 -23.81 -12.86 13.81
N ILE A 5 -24.92 -13.31 13.23
CA ILE A 5 -25.97 -12.46 12.65
C ILE A 5 -26.97 -12.16 13.77
N LYS A 6 -27.17 -10.87 14.08
CA LYS A 6 -28.11 -10.45 15.13
C LYS A 6 -29.41 -9.92 14.55
N SER A 7 -29.38 -9.47 13.29
CA SER A 7 -30.53 -8.98 12.55
C SER A 7 -30.36 -9.21 11.03
N PRO A 8 -31.45 -9.17 10.24
CA PRO A 8 -31.37 -9.23 8.78
C PRO A 8 -30.53 -8.10 8.16
N ASP A 9 -30.41 -6.96 8.83
CA ASP A 9 -29.65 -5.79 8.34
C ASP A 9 -28.13 -5.99 8.43
N ASP A 10 -27.66 -6.98 9.20
CA ASP A 10 -26.24 -7.34 9.29
C ASP A 10 -25.73 -8.14 8.07
N ILE A 11 -26.62 -8.41 7.10
CA ILE A 11 -26.39 -9.36 6.00
C ILE A 11 -26.25 -8.61 4.68
N ILE A 12 -25.14 -8.83 4.00
CA ILE A 12 -24.89 -8.38 2.63
C ILE A 12 -25.25 -9.52 1.69
N VAL A 13 -26.08 -9.24 0.68
CA VAL A 13 -26.59 -10.23 -0.27
C VAL A 13 -25.96 -10.03 -1.64
N TYR A 14 -25.55 -11.12 -2.27
CA TYR A 14 -25.04 -11.16 -3.63
C TYR A 14 -25.85 -12.14 -4.46
N ARG A 15 -25.92 -11.88 -5.76
CA ARG A 15 -26.53 -12.73 -6.77
C ARG A 15 -25.46 -13.23 -7.74
N TYR A 16 -25.51 -14.49 -8.11
CA TYR A 16 -24.62 -15.04 -9.12
C TYR A 16 -25.34 -16.08 -9.96
N GLU A 17 -25.15 -16.02 -11.27
CA GLU A 17 -25.74 -16.98 -12.21
C GLU A 17 -24.69 -18.07 -12.51
N HIS A 18 -25.14 -19.30 -12.82
CA HIS A 18 -24.28 -20.42 -13.26
C HIS A 18 -23.35 -21.08 -12.22
N ILE A 19 -23.74 -21.15 -10.94
CA ILE A 19 -23.07 -22.08 -9.99
C ILE A 19 -23.59 -23.50 -10.26
N ASP A 20 -22.84 -24.31 -10.99
CA ASP A 20 -23.28 -25.63 -11.44
C ASP A 20 -22.84 -26.80 -10.57
N ASP A 21 -21.77 -26.62 -9.78
CA ASP A 21 -21.33 -27.61 -8.79
C ASP A 21 -21.75 -27.20 -7.38
N LEU A 22 -22.67 -27.98 -6.80
CA LEU A 22 -23.19 -27.78 -5.46
C LEU A 22 -22.57 -28.72 -4.42
N SER A 23 -21.63 -29.58 -4.82
CA SER A 23 -21.04 -30.61 -3.94
C SER A 23 -20.28 -30.05 -2.73
N PHE A 24 -19.84 -28.79 -2.81
CA PHE A 24 -19.15 -28.08 -1.75
C PHE A 24 -20.07 -27.34 -0.78
N ILE A 25 -21.39 -27.34 -1.02
CA ILE A 25 -22.36 -26.71 -0.13
C ILE A 25 -22.73 -27.68 0.97
N ARG A 26 -22.46 -27.27 2.21
CA ARG A 26 -22.76 -28.09 3.39
C ARG A 26 -24.07 -27.65 4.00
N ASN A 27 -24.84 -28.63 4.49
CA ASN A 27 -26.02 -28.36 5.31
C ASN A 27 -25.61 -27.67 6.63
N SER A 28 -26.40 -26.66 7.06
CA SER A 28 -26.14 -25.87 8.27
C SER A 28 -26.08 -26.71 9.55
N GLU A 29 -26.83 -27.81 9.63
CA GLU A 29 -26.79 -28.78 10.72
C GLU A 29 -25.47 -29.53 10.76
N SER A 30 -24.95 -29.97 9.61
CA SER A 30 -23.65 -30.65 9.54
C SER A 30 -22.51 -29.73 9.99
N VAL A 31 -22.55 -28.45 9.59
CA VAL A 31 -21.50 -27.48 9.94
C VAL A 31 -21.54 -27.12 11.42
N THR A 32 -22.73 -26.95 12.01
CA THR A 32 -22.87 -26.65 13.45
C THR A 32 -22.47 -27.81 14.35
N ASN A 33 -22.58 -29.05 13.86
CA ASN A 33 -22.12 -30.25 14.57
C ASN A 33 -20.60 -30.49 14.47
N ASP A 34 -19.86 -29.71 13.68
CA ASP A 34 -18.39 -29.78 13.68
C ASP A 34 -17.85 -29.24 15.02
N HIS A 35 -16.91 -29.98 15.63
CA HIS A 35 -16.35 -29.72 16.96
C HIS A 35 -15.87 -28.27 17.23
N ILE A 36 -15.49 -27.55 16.18
CA ILE A 36 -14.97 -26.17 16.25
C ILE A 36 -16.11 -25.15 16.46
N LEU A 37 -17.31 -25.37 15.92
CA LEU A 37 -18.42 -24.42 16.06
C LEU A 37 -19.28 -24.73 17.29
N PHE A 38 -19.37 -26.00 17.66
CA PHE A 38 -20.02 -26.44 18.91
C PHE A 38 -19.34 -25.83 20.16
N SER A 39 -18.00 -25.68 20.14
CA SER A 39 -17.25 -25.03 21.22
C SER A 39 -17.48 -23.52 21.35
N HIS A 40 -18.16 -22.89 20.38
CA HIS A 40 -18.52 -21.47 20.40
C HIS A 40 -19.98 -21.23 20.87
N GLY A 41 -20.67 -22.25 21.38
CA GLY A 41 -21.99 -22.11 22.00
C GLY A 41 -23.14 -21.93 21.00
N ILE A 42 -22.96 -22.36 19.74
CA ILE A 42 -24.01 -22.32 18.72
C ILE A 42 -24.85 -23.59 18.87
N ASP A 43 -26.08 -23.45 19.37
CA ASP A 43 -27.06 -24.52 19.46
C ASP A 43 -28.05 -24.51 18.27
N ALA A 44 -28.96 -25.48 18.25
CA ALA A 44 -29.97 -25.61 17.21
C ALA A 44 -30.95 -24.42 17.18
N GLU A 45 -31.26 -23.81 18.32
CA GLU A 45 -32.17 -22.67 18.43
C GLU A 45 -31.56 -21.41 17.81
N HIS A 46 -30.29 -21.13 18.13
CA HIS A 46 -29.52 -20.03 17.56
C HIS A 46 -29.35 -20.20 16.06
N ARG A 47 -29.00 -21.41 15.60
CA ARG A 47 -28.89 -21.74 14.17
C ARG A 47 -30.20 -21.46 13.43
N ASN A 48 -31.34 -21.94 13.96
CA ASN A 48 -32.65 -21.75 13.34
C ASN A 48 -33.04 -20.26 13.30
N THR A 49 -32.67 -19.49 14.32
CA THR A 49 -32.88 -18.04 14.37
C THR A 49 -32.07 -17.32 13.28
N VAL A 50 -30.79 -17.65 13.15
CA VAL A 50 -29.93 -17.08 12.09
C VAL A 50 -30.44 -17.45 10.70
N GLU A 51 -30.84 -18.71 10.48
CA GLU A 51 -31.40 -19.15 9.19
C GLU A 51 -32.66 -18.36 8.85
N LYS A 52 -33.51 -18.07 9.84
CA LYS A 52 -34.71 -17.22 9.65
C LYS A 52 -34.31 -15.80 9.22
N PHE A 53 -33.30 -15.19 9.83
CA PHE A 53 -32.82 -13.86 9.41
C PHE A 53 -32.27 -13.86 7.99
N VAL A 54 -31.50 -14.88 7.63
CA VAL A 54 -30.98 -15.06 6.26
C VAL A 54 -32.13 -15.21 5.27
N ARG A 55 -33.13 -16.04 5.55
CA ARG A 55 -34.30 -16.20 4.68
C ARG A 55 -35.05 -14.89 4.48
N VAL A 56 -35.33 -14.16 5.56
CA VAL A 56 -36.00 -12.84 5.50
C VAL A 56 -35.21 -11.87 4.61
N LYS A 57 -33.89 -11.78 4.81
CA LYS A 57 -33.06 -10.89 4.01
C LYS A 57 -33.05 -11.29 2.54
N LEU A 58 -32.81 -12.57 2.22
CA LEU A 58 -32.78 -13.05 0.84
C LEU A 58 -34.11 -12.80 0.12
N ILE A 59 -35.25 -13.03 0.78
CA ILE A 59 -36.57 -12.72 0.22
C ILE A 59 -36.71 -11.22 -0.07
N SER A 60 -36.26 -10.36 0.85
CA SER A 60 -36.33 -8.90 0.65
C SER A 60 -35.47 -8.41 -0.52
N GLU A 61 -34.43 -9.16 -0.89
CA GLU A 61 -33.52 -8.86 -2.01
C GLU A 61 -33.94 -9.52 -3.33
N GLY A 62 -35.05 -10.28 -3.33
CA GLY A 62 -35.68 -10.83 -4.53
C GLY A 62 -35.63 -12.35 -4.68
N TRP A 63 -35.15 -13.11 -3.69
CA TRP A 63 -35.27 -14.57 -3.69
C TRP A 63 -36.73 -15.01 -3.51
N GLU A 64 -37.16 -15.99 -4.29
CA GLU A 64 -38.55 -16.49 -4.29
C GLU A 64 -38.88 -17.42 -3.11
N GLY A 65 -37.90 -17.78 -2.29
CA GLY A 65 -38.09 -18.65 -1.13
C GLY A 65 -38.03 -20.15 -1.44
N ASP A 66 -37.52 -20.53 -2.61
CA ASP A 66 -37.33 -21.93 -3.02
C ASP A 66 -35.85 -22.38 -3.00
N GLY A 67 -35.61 -23.68 -3.10
CA GLY A 67 -34.26 -24.26 -2.99
C GLY A 67 -33.81 -24.50 -1.54
N GLU A 68 -32.67 -25.18 -1.40
CA GLU A 68 -32.12 -25.54 -0.09
C GLU A 68 -31.02 -24.56 0.33
N LEU A 69 -31.14 -24.03 1.55
CA LEU A 69 -30.08 -23.22 2.16
C LEU A 69 -28.93 -24.11 2.63
N GLY A 70 -27.72 -23.68 2.33
CA GLY A 70 -26.50 -24.29 2.84
C GLY A 70 -25.41 -23.26 3.08
N LEU A 71 -24.23 -23.77 3.39
CA LEU A 71 -23.05 -22.99 3.74
C LEU A 71 -21.89 -23.35 2.82
N ILE A 72 -21.19 -22.33 2.34
CA ILE A 72 -19.94 -22.46 1.58
C ILE A 72 -18.81 -21.94 2.46
N TRP A 73 -17.75 -22.75 2.63
CA TRP A 73 -16.55 -22.31 3.34
C TRP A 73 -15.61 -21.55 2.41
N ILE A 74 -15.21 -20.35 2.82
CA ILE A 74 -14.25 -19.49 2.13
C ILE A 74 -12.94 -19.48 2.92
N PRO A 75 -11.82 -19.91 2.32
CA PRO A 75 -10.52 -19.88 2.99
C PRO A 75 -10.06 -18.47 3.42
N PRO A 76 -9.23 -18.34 4.46
CA PRO A 76 -8.77 -17.04 4.97
C PRO A 76 -7.97 -16.25 3.92
N PHE A 77 -7.12 -16.91 3.12
CA PHE A 77 -6.27 -16.23 2.13
C PHE A 77 -7.04 -15.45 1.05
N ILE A 78 -8.35 -15.66 0.93
CA ILE A 78 -9.23 -14.87 0.07
C ILE A 78 -9.38 -13.43 0.59
N PHE A 79 -9.24 -13.20 1.90
CA PHE A 79 -9.43 -11.90 2.55
C PHE A 79 -8.10 -11.30 2.98
N LYS A 80 -7.88 -10.01 2.68
CA LYS A 80 -6.62 -9.30 2.94
C LYS A 80 -6.25 -9.20 4.43
N ASP A 81 -7.26 -9.18 5.31
CA ASP A 81 -7.09 -8.87 6.74
C ASP A 81 -7.42 -10.05 7.66
N SER A 82 -7.44 -11.29 7.16
CA SER A 82 -7.87 -12.43 8.00
C SER A 82 -6.71 -13.19 8.65
N ASP A 83 -6.78 -13.28 9.99
CA ASP A 83 -6.01 -14.20 10.82
C ASP A 83 -6.46 -15.63 10.56
N THR A 84 -5.58 -16.51 10.08
CA THR A 84 -5.56 -18.00 10.01
C THR A 84 -6.86 -18.84 9.87
N TYR A 85 -8.05 -18.25 9.79
CA TYR A 85 -9.35 -18.89 9.90
C TYR A 85 -10.26 -18.44 8.76
N GLY A 86 -10.79 -19.41 8.00
CA GLY A 86 -11.76 -19.15 6.94
C GLY A 86 -13.13 -18.77 7.50
N GLU A 87 -14.04 -18.39 6.60
CA GLU A 87 -15.40 -18.00 6.95
C GLU A 87 -16.44 -18.73 6.10
N TYR A 88 -17.56 -19.09 6.72
CA TYR A 88 -18.71 -19.60 5.98
C TYR A 88 -19.64 -18.48 5.52
N VAL A 89 -20.17 -18.62 4.31
CA VAL A 89 -21.25 -17.79 3.77
C VAL A 89 -22.47 -18.64 3.50
N TRP A 90 -23.66 -18.04 3.65
CA TRP A 90 -24.92 -18.69 3.32
C TRP A 90 -25.12 -18.69 1.81
N HIS A 91 -25.65 -19.79 1.28
CA HIS A 91 -25.94 -19.95 -0.14
C HIS A 91 -27.29 -20.66 -0.34
N VAL A 92 -28.03 -20.26 -1.36
CA VAL A 92 -29.15 -21.03 -1.91
C VAL A 92 -29.17 -20.88 -3.43
N LYS A 93 -29.44 -21.97 -4.16
CA LYS A 93 -29.72 -21.94 -5.60
C LYS A 93 -31.22 -22.02 -5.84
N GLN A 94 -31.76 -21.02 -6.50
CA GLN A 94 -33.18 -20.92 -6.86
C GLN A 94 -33.53 -21.96 -7.92
N ASN A 95 -34.65 -22.66 -7.75
CA ASN A 95 -35.02 -23.80 -8.60
C ASN A 95 -35.43 -23.38 -10.01
N ASN A 96 -36.11 -22.24 -10.14
CA ASN A 96 -36.79 -21.87 -11.39
C ASN A 96 -35.86 -21.32 -12.50
N ASN A 97 -34.77 -20.65 -12.13
CA ASN A 97 -33.89 -19.89 -13.04
C ASN A 97 -32.41 -20.14 -12.75
N GLY A 98 -32.09 -20.98 -11.77
CA GLY A 98 -30.72 -21.35 -11.42
C GLY A 98 -29.90 -20.23 -10.78
N THR A 99 -30.52 -19.09 -10.43
CA THR A 99 -29.86 -17.99 -9.73
C THR A 99 -29.39 -18.47 -8.36
N SER A 100 -28.11 -18.27 -8.07
CA SER A 100 -27.57 -18.45 -6.72
C SER A 100 -27.58 -17.15 -5.94
N TRP A 101 -28.04 -17.24 -4.70
CA TRP A 101 -28.03 -16.16 -3.73
C TRP A 101 -26.98 -16.47 -2.67
N ILE A 102 -26.16 -15.48 -2.33
CA ILE A 102 -25.09 -15.61 -1.34
C ILE A 102 -25.29 -14.53 -0.28
N ALA A 103 -25.37 -14.93 0.99
CA ALA A 103 -25.49 -14.03 2.14
C ALA A 103 -24.24 -14.09 3.02
N SER A 104 -23.65 -12.93 3.29
CA SER A 104 -22.41 -12.82 4.07
C SER A 104 -22.50 -11.69 5.11
N THR A 105 -21.81 -11.86 6.23
CA THR A 105 -21.67 -10.82 7.27
C THR A 105 -20.56 -9.81 6.97
N ARG A 106 -19.82 -9.97 5.86
CA ARG A 106 -18.82 -9.02 5.41
C ARG A 106 -18.78 -8.90 3.90
N HIS A 107 -18.11 -7.88 3.41
CA HIS A 107 -17.91 -7.71 1.97
C HIS A 107 -17.02 -8.83 1.41
N LEU A 108 -17.53 -9.52 0.38
CA LEU A 108 -16.75 -10.53 -0.33
C LEU A 108 -15.79 -9.81 -1.29
N PRO A 109 -14.49 -10.15 -1.30
CA PRO A 109 -13.46 -9.40 -2.03
C PRO A 109 -13.46 -9.69 -3.54
N PHE A 110 -14.61 -10.02 -4.11
CA PHE A 110 -14.79 -10.32 -5.53
C PHE A 110 -15.42 -9.12 -6.23
N LYS A 111 -14.68 -8.53 -7.18
CA LYS A 111 -15.08 -7.31 -7.90
C LYS A 111 -16.50 -7.40 -8.49
N GLU A 112 -16.85 -8.54 -9.07
CA GLU A 112 -18.14 -8.72 -9.74
C GLU A 112 -19.32 -8.77 -8.76
N LEU A 113 -19.10 -9.31 -7.56
CA LEU A 113 -20.11 -9.33 -6.49
C LEU A 113 -20.28 -7.93 -5.87
N LEU A 114 -19.16 -7.21 -5.64
CA LEU A 114 -19.19 -5.86 -5.07
C LEU A 114 -19.92 -4.84 -5.96
N ARG A 115 -19.94 -5.05 -7.29
CA ARG A 115 -20.68 -4.20 -8.23
C ARG A 115 -22.19 -4.22 -8.05
N GLN A 116 -22.73 -5.28 -7.43
CA GLN A 116 -24.16 -5.44 -7.20
C GLN A 116 -24.62 -4.64 -5.99
N ASN A 117 -23.77 -4.64 -4.96
CA ASN A 117 -23.96 -3.84 -3.74
C ASN A 117 -23.22 -2.52 -3.87
N LYS A 118 -23.45 -1.75 -4.95
CA LYS A 118 -22.89 -0.39 -5.09
C LYS A 118 -23.40 0.48 -3.93
N VAL A 119 -22.73 0.38 -2.80
CA VAL A 119 -22.76 1.39 -1.75
C VAL A 119 -22.02 2.57 -2.36
N GLU A 120 -22.67 3.74 -2.43
CA GLU A 120 -21.93 4.96 -2.73
C GLU A 120 -20.72 4.99 -1.79
N PRO A 121 -19.49 5.09 -2.31
CA PRO A 121 -18.32 4.98 -1.48
C PRO A 121 -18.38 6.00 -0.34
N GLN A 122 -18.54 5.48 0.87
CA GLN A 122 -18.50 6.28 2.09
C GLN A 122 -17.05 6.68 2.34
N GLY A 123 -16.83 7.93 2.73
CA GLY A 123 -15.50 8.45 3.05
C GLY A 123 -15.14 9.73 2.32
N THR A 124 -13.99 10.29 2.66
CA THR A 124 -13.49 11.49 1.99
C THR A 124 -12.78 11.07 0.70
N PRO A 125 -13.16 11.59 -0.47
CA PRO A 125 -12.46 11.24 -1.69
C PRO A 125 -11.04 11.83 -1.69
N VAL A 126 -10.06 11.00 -2.05
CA VAL A 126 -8.61 11.25 -1.99
C VAL A 126 -7.91 10.93 -3.32
N HIS A 127 -6.70 11.48 -3.48
CA HIS A 127 -5.88 11.32 -4.68
C HIS A 127 -5.20 9.96 -4.78
N ILE A 128 -4.73 9.59 -5.98
CA ILE A 128 -4.19 8.25 -6.27
C ILE A 128 -2.95 7.85 -5.48
N LEU A 129 -2.18 8.82 -4.96
CA LEU A 129 -0.98 8.59 -4.13
C LEU A 129 -1.23 8.81 -2.62
N PHE A 130 -2.49 8.86 -2.18
CA PHE A 130 -2.81 9.26 -0.82
C PHE A 130 -2.20 8.30 0.21
N SER A 131 -2.30 7.00 -0.03
CA SER A 131 -1.77 5.95 0.85
C SER A 131 -0.25 6.07 0.99
N GLU A 132 0.45 6.26 -0.12
CA GLU A 132 1.92 6.32 -0.22
C GLU A 132 2.43 7.59 0.45
N CYS A 133 1.79 8.73 0.18
CA CYS A 133 2.10 9.99 0.86
C CYS A 133 1.84 9.89 2.37
N ARG A 134 0.75 9.23 2.79
CA ARG A 134 0.39 9.08 4.21
C ARG A 134 1.36 8.16 4.93
N LEU A 135 1.62 6.97 4.39
CA LEU A 135 2.54 5.98 4.95
C LEU A 135 3.94 6.56 5.09
N ALA A 136 4.49 7.15 4.01
CA ALA A 136 5.82 7.76 4.04
C ALA A 136 5.93 8.88 5.10
N ARG A 137 4.93 9.76 5.18
CA ARG A 137 4.88 10.82 6.20
C ARG A 137 4.85 10.25 7.62
N THR A 138 4.05 9.21 7.86
CA THR A 138 3.95 8.55 9.16
C THR A 138 5.29 7.92 9.53
N CYS A 139 5.87 7.09 8.65
CA CYS A 139 7.16 6.44 8.89
C CYS A 139 8.29 7.45 9.16
N ILE A 140 8.40 8.50 8.34
CA ILE A 140 9.44 9.54 8.50
C ILE A 140 9.23 10.33 9.80
N ARG A 141 7.99 10.72 10.12
CA ARG A 141 7.65 11.45 11.35
C ARG A 141 7.94 10.62 12.59
N ASP A 142 7.55 9.36 12.59
CA ASP A 142 7.67 8.51 13.76
C ASP A 142 9.14 8.13 14.00
N THR A 143 9.89 7.87 12.92
CA THR A 143 11.38 7.76 12.97
C THR A 143 12.00 9.03 13.55
N PHE A 144 11.62 10.20 13.05
CA PHE A 144 12.14 11.47 13.52
C PHE A 144 11.86 11.67 15.02
N LYS A 145 10.62 11.47 15.46
CA LYS A 145 10.24 11.57 16.88
C LYS A 145 11.04 10.63 17.77
N GLN A 146 11.20 9.37 17.34
CA GLN A 146 11.97 8.38 18.09
C GLN A 146 13.43 8.80 18.24
N VAL A 147 14.07 9.22 17.14
CA VAL A 147 15.48 9.66 17.15
C VAL A 147 15.66 10.89 18.04
N ILE A 148 14.79 11.90 17.92
CA ILE A 148 14.86 13.10 18.77
C ILE A 148 14.70 12.73 20.25
N SER A 149 13.76 11.85 20.59
CA SER A 149 13.58 11.36 21.96
C SER A 149 14.81 10.63 22.49
N HIS A 150 15.46 9.79 21.67
CA HIS A 150 16.71 9.12 22.05
C HIS A 150 17.85 10.12 22.27
N LEU A 151 17.98 11.14 21.42
CA LEU A 151 19.00 12.17 21.58
C LEU A 151 18.79 13.02 22.84
N GLU A 152 17.53 13.36 23.15
CA GLU A 152 17.17 14.07 24.37
C GLU A 152 17.47 13.23 25.61
N TYR A 153 17.10 11.94 25.58
CA TYR A 153 17.46 11.00 26.63
C TYR A 153 18.97 10.94 26.85
N LEU A 154 19.77 10.75 25.79
CA LEU A 154 21.23 10.73 25.88
C LEU A 154 21.81 12.03 26.44
N SER A 155 21.29 13.18 26.03
CA SER A 155 21.75 14.48 26.53
C SER A 155 21.57 14.64 28.05
N SER A 156 20.59 13.93 28.65
CA SER A 156 20.37 13.94 30.10
C SER A 156 21.43 13.16 30.91
N PHE A 157 22.23 12.32 30.25
CA PHE A 157 23.34 11.55 30.85
C PHE A 157 24.72 11.98 30.33
N ALA A 158 24.78 12.91 29.37
CA ALA A 158 25.97 13.20 28.58
C ALA A 158 26.94 14.13 29.32
N THR A 159 27.87 13.56 30.09
CA THR A 159 29.07 14.27 30.59
C THR A 159 30.39 13.69 30.10
N ASN A 160 30.37 12.54 29.41
CA ASN A 160 31.59 11.80 29.04
C ASN A 160 31.70 11.55 27.53
N HIS A 161 32.93 11.31 27.05
CA HIS A 161 33.25 11.09 25.63
C HIS A 161 32.39 10.01 24.93
N ASP A 162 32.01 8.95 25.65
CA ASP A 162 31.23 7.84 25.10
C ASP A 162 29.81 8.24 24.65
N SER A 163 29.18 9.21 25.33
CA SER A 163 27.85 9.69 24.94
C SER A 163 27.87 10.47 23.63
N LEU A 164 28.97 11.20 23.35
CA LEU A 164 29.15 11.94 22.10
C LEU A 164 29.36 10.99 20.91
N GLN A 165 30.11 9.91 21.11
CA GLN A 165 30.28 8.88 20.09
C GLN A 165 28.95 8.18 19.77
N LEU A 166 28.17 7.83 20.80
CA LEU A 166 26.87 7.18 20.62
C LEU A 166 25.87 8.10 19.89
N GLU A 167 25.86 9.41 20.20
CA GLU A 167 25.06 10.39 19.47
C GLU A 167 25.41 10.40 17.97
N SER A 168 26.70 10.42 17.61
CA SER A 168 27.14 10.38 16.21
C SER A 168 26.62 9.14 15.49
N VAL A 169 26.80 7.95 16.10
CA VAL A 169 26.35 6.68 15.51
C VAL A 169 24.83 6.65 15.29
N ILE A 170 24.05 7.13 16.26
CA ILE A 170 22.59 7.21 16.14
C ILE A 170 22.19 8.14 15.01
N LEU A 171 22.80 9.33 14.94
CA LEU A 171 22.50 10.33 13.92
C LEU A 171 22.87 9.84 12.51
N GLU A 172 24.03 9.21 12.35
CA GLU A 172 24.46 8.62 11.09
C GLU A 172 23.49 7.54 10.60
N HIS A 173 23.14 6.59 11.48
CA HIS A 173 22.20 5.53 11.16
C HIS A 173 20.82 6.08 10.82
N ALA A 174 20.30 7.00 11.65
CA ALA A 174 19.01 7.64 11.44
C ALA A 174 18.96 8.44 10.14
N TYR A 175 20.02 9.16 9.80
CA TYR A 175 20.12 9.92 8.55
C TYR A 175 20.07 8.99 7.33
N CYS A 176 20.87 7.93 7.34
CA CYS A 176 20.88 6.94 6.27
C CYS A 176 19.52 6.25 6.09
N TYR A 177 18.88 5.91 7.20
CA TYR A 177 17.56 5.28 7.20
C TYR A 177 16.48 6.21 6.65
N LEU A 178 16.43 7.48 7.06
CA LEU A 178 15.42 8.44 6.58
C LEU A 178 15.59 8.71 5.07
N VAL A 179 16.83 8.80 4.58
CA VAL A 179 17.10 8.88 3.13
C VAL A 179 16.59 7.64 2.40
N GLN A 180 16.75 6.45 2.97
CA GLN A 180 16.22 5.21 2.38
C GLN A 180 14.68 5.19 2.37
N GLN A 181 14.03 5.60 3.46
CA GLN A 181 12.57 5.72 3.52
C GLN A 181 12.03 6.64 2.43
N PHE A 182 12.71 7.76 2.17
CA PHE A 182 12.33 8.66 1.08
C PHE A 182 12.52 8.03 -0.31
N GLN A 183 13.56 7.21 -0.50
CA GLN A 183 13.74 6.48 -1.76
C GLN A 183 12.65 5.43 -1.98
N HIS A 184 12.29 4.66 -0.95
CA HIS A 184 11.19 3.70 -1.03
C HIS A 184 9.87 4.40 -1.37
N PHE A 185 9.60 5.57 -0.78
CA PHE A 185 8.45 6.39 -1.15
C PHE A 185 8.39 6.73 -2.65
N LEU A 186 9.52 7.04 -3.28
CA LEU A 186 9.56 7.29 -4.73
C LEU A 186 9.28 6.02 -5.54
N ASP A 187 9.76 4.87 -5.08
CA ASP A 187 9.53 3.58 -5.72
C ASP A 187 8.06 3.15 -5.61
N ASP A 188 7.42 3.40 -4.48
CA ASP A 188 5.99 3.15 -4.27
C ASP A 188 5.13 4.09 -5.12
N CYS A 189 5.47 5.39 -5.16
CA CYS A 189 4.81 6.35 -6.05
C CYS A 189 4.90 5.91 -7.52
N TYR A 190 6.06 5.43 -7.95
CA TYR A 190 6.26 4.95 -9.31
C TYR A 190 5.31 3.80 -9.63
N LEU A 191 5.22 2.80 -8.75
CA LEU A 191 4.37 1.64 -8.95
C LEU A 191 2.90 2.03 -9.11
N VAL A 192 2.40 2.92 -8.26
CA VAL A 192 1.01 3.36 -8.33
C VAL A 192 0.73 4.14 -9.60
N LEU A 193 1.60 5.07 -9.97
CA LEU A 193 1.45 5.83 -11.22
C LEU A 193 1.58 4.93 -12.47
N LEU A 194 2.42 3.89 -12.40
CA LEU A 194 2.58 2.91 -13.47
C LEU A 194 1.32 2.06 -13.66
N LYS A 195 0.73 1.56 -12.56
CA LYS A 195 -0.55 0.83 -12.58
C LYS A 195 -1.66 1.71 -13.13
N GLU A 196 -1.69 2.98 -12.72
CA GLU A 196 -2.67 3.95 -13.22
C GLU A 196 -2.54 4.19 -14.72
N SER A 197 -1.31 4.24 -15.23
CA SER A 197 -1.01 4.42 -16.65
C SER A 197 -1.28 3.17 -17.50
N LEU A 198 -0.93 1.97 -17.03
CA LEU A 198 -0.99 0.74 -17.83
C LEU A 198 -2.24 -0.14 -17.59
N GLN A 199 -2.79 -0.15 -16.37
CA GLN A 199 -3.94 -1.00 -16.03
C GLN A 199 -5.25 -0.23 -16.02
N ASN A 200 -5.21 1.06 -15.65
CA ASN A 200 -6.41 1.82 -15.35
C ASN A 200 -6.74 2.86 -16.42
N GLY A 201 -6.34 2.65 -17.67
CA GLY A 201 -6.74 3.47 -18.83
C GLY A 201 -6.05 4.83 -18.95
N ASN A 202 -5.16 5.19 -18.02
CA ASN A 202 -4.42 6.45 -18.02
C ASN A 202 -5.29 7.72 -18.19
N TYR A 203 -6.45 7.79 -17.53
CA TYR A 203 -7.39 8.92 -17.66
C TYR A 203 -6.74 10.28 -17.39
N TYR A 204 -5.75 10.33 -16.49
CA TYR A 204 -5.03 11.54 -16.12
C TYR A 204 -3.85 11.88 -17.03
N LYS A 205 -3.64 11.13 -18.11
CA LYS A 205 -2.57 11.34 -19.09
C LYS A 205 -1.19 11.43 -18.43
N ILE A 206 -0.95 10.55 -17.45
CA ILE A 206 0.32 10.43 -16.74
C ILE A 206 1.42 10.13 -17.76
N LYS A 207 2.47 10.96 -17.74
CA LYS A 207 3.62 10.88 -18.67
C LYS A 207 4.83 10.27 -17.99
N LEU A 208 4.67 9.02 -17.58
CA LEU A 208 5.72 8.27 -16.90
C LEU A 208 6.82 7.88 -17.89
N ARG A 209 8.07 8.21 -17.58
CA ARG A 209 9.21 7.70 -18.35
C ARG A 209 9.53 6.28 -17.88
N LEU A 210 9.72 5.38 -18.84
CA LEU A 210 10.22 4.04 -18.56
C LEU A 210 11.66 4.10 -18.04
N PRO A 211 12.09 3.13 -17.22
CA PRO A 211 13.47 3.03 -16.77
C PRO A 211 14.40 2.80 -17.97
N LYS A 212 15.59 3.38 -17.90
CA LYS A 212 16.73 3.11 -18.79
C LYS A 212 17.36 1.76 -18.48
N THR A 213 17.28 1.31 -17.23
CA THR A 213 17.72 -0.02 -16.81
C THR A 213 16.98 -1.10 -17.61
N LYS A 214 17.71 -2.08 -18.13
CA LYS A 214 17.11 -3.21 -18.85
C LYS A 214 16.18 -3.99 -17.92
N PHE A 215 15.02 -4.37 -18.42
CA PHE A 215 14.09 -5.30 -17.79
C PHE A 215 13.84 -6.49 -18.72
N SER A 216 13.70 -7.69 -18.14
CA SER A 216 13.27 -8.90 -18.83
C SER A 216 11.85 -9.26 -18.40
N PHE A 217 11.14 -9.98 -19.27
CA PHE A 217 9.90 -10.63 -18.94
C PHE A 217 10.22 -12.11 -18.74
N ASP A 218 10.26 -12.57 -17.49
CA ASP A 218 10.39 -13.99 -17.21
C ASP A 218 9.07 -14.67 -17.53
N THR A 219 9.08 -15.51 -18.56
CA THR A 219 7.92 -16.32 -18.97
C THR A 219 7.89 -17.67 -18.24
N ASP A 220 8.92 -17.99 -17.46
CA ASP A 220 9.16 -19.29 -16.81
C ASP A 220 8.21 -19.60 -15.64
N GLY A 221 7.25 -18.73 -15.34
CA GLY A 221 6.29 -18.90 -14.23
C GLY A 221 4.89 -19.35 -14.64
N ILE A 222 4.65 -19.68 -15.91
CA ILE A 222 3.33 -20.11 -16.39
C ILE A 222 3.35 -21.61 -16.66
N ASP A 223 3.17 -22.40 -15.61
CA ASP A 223 2.83 -23.81 -15.76
C ASP A 223 1.40 -23.89 -16.34
N ASN A 224 1.30 -24.19 -17.64
CA ASN A 224 0.08 -24.31 -18.46
C ASN A 224 -0.69 -23.01 -18.75
N PRO A 225 -0.21 -22.15 -19.67
CA PRO A 225 -0.94 -20.97 -20.16
C PRO A 225 -2.31 -21.33 -20.76
N HIS A 226 -2.41 -22.50 -21.40
CA HIS A 226 -3.60 -22.97 -22.11
C HIS A 226 -4.84 -23.26 -21.24
N MET A 227 -4.75 -23.12 -19.92
CA MET A 227 -5.87 -23.27 -18.97
C MET A 227 -6.48 -21.93 -18.54
N LEU A 228 -5.92 -20.80 -18.98
CA LEU A 228 -6.41 -19.47 -18.65
C LEU A 228 -7.34 -18.97 -19.76
N ASP A 229 -8.41 -18.27 -19.38
CA ASP A 229 -9.17 -17.49 -20.36
C ASP A 229 -8.38 -16.27 -20.83
N GLU A 230 -8.76 -15.72 -21.99
CA GLU A 230 -8.07 -14.59 -22.62
C GLU A 230 -7.98 -13.36 -21.70
N GLN A 231 -8.95 -13.17 -20.79
CA GLN A 231 -8.93 -12.06 -19.83
C GLN A 231 -7.87 -12.26 -18.74
N SER A 232 -7.73 -13.50 -18.25
CA SER A 232 -6.78 -13.91 -17.23
C SER A 232 -5.35 -13.90 -17.77
N GLU A 233 -5.13 -14.36 -19.00
CA GLU A 233 -3.84 -14.23 -19.71
C GLU A 233 -3.43 -12.76 -19.85
N ASN A 234 -4.34 -11.91 -20.32
CA ASN A 234 -4.08 -10.47 -20.48
C ASN A 234 -3.79 -9.77 -19.14
N TRP A 235 -4.49 -10.14 -18.07
CA TRP A 235 -4.23 -9.62 -16.73
C TRP A 235 -2.83 -10.04 -16.22
N LEU A 236 -2.47 -11.31 -16.41
CA LEU A 236 -1.18 -11.86 -15.97
C LEU A 236 -0.01 -11.18 -16.69
N ILE A 237 -0.11 -11.05 -18.02
CA ILE A 237 0.88 -10.35 -18.85
C ILE A 237 1.05 -8.89 -18.39
N LYS A 238 -0.05 -8.17 -18.14
CA LYS A 238 0.01 -6.79 -17.63
C LYS A 238 0.74 -6.70 -16.28
N ASN A 239 0.49 -7.63 -15.37
CA ASN A 239 1.16 -7.65 -14.06
C ASN A 239 2.64 -7.99 -14.16
N GLN A 240 3.03 -8.94 -15.02
CA GLN A 240 4.43 -9.24 -15.28
C GLN A 240 5.15 -8.02 -15.85
N ILE A 241 4.55 -7.33 -16.83
CA ILE A 241 5.11 -6.12 -17.41
C ILE A 241 5.33 -5.04 -16.34
N ILE A 242 4.32 -4.80 -15.50
CA ILE A 242 4.41 -3.81 -14.42
C ILE A 242 5.48 -4.18 -13.40
N SER A 243 5.54 -5.45 -13.00
CA SER A 243 6.54 -5.95 -12.07
C SER A 243 7.96 -5.76 -12.61
N SER A 244 8.20 -6.14 -13.87
CA SER A 244 9.50 -6.00 -14.53
C SER A 244 9.93 -4.53 -14.66
N ILE A 245 9.03 -3.65 -15.07
CA ILE A 245 9.32 -2.21 -15.18
C ILE A 245 9.57 -1.61 -13.79
N TRP A 246 8.77 -1.94 -12.79
CA TRP A 246 8.96 -1.45 -11.43
C TRP A 246 10.29 -1.91 -10.82
N LYS A 247 10.64 -3.18 -10.97
CA LYS A 247 11.95 -3.70 -10.54
C LYS A 247 13.11 -2.96 -11.21
N ALA A 248 13.03 -2.72 -12.52
CA ALA A 248 14.05 -1.93 -13.21
C ALA A 248 14.12 -0.47 -12.72
N PHE A 249 12.97 0.14 -12.39
CA PHE A 249 12.92 1.47 -11.79
C PHE A 249 13.60 1.52 -10.42
N GLN A 250 13.47 0.48 -9.59
CA GLN A 250 14.13 0.44 -8.28
C GLN A 250 15.65 0.59 -8.38
N PHE A 251 16.26 0.16 -9.49
CA PHE A 251 17.69 0.30 -9.77
C PHE A 251 18.07 1.63 -10.46
N GLU A 252 17.11 2.48 -10.79
CA GLU A 252 17.42 3.81 -11.35
C GLU A 252 18.16 4.70 -10.36
N SER A 253 18.96 5.61 -10.90
CA SER A 253 19.64 6.61 -10.07
C SER A 253 18.61 7.51 -9.37
N PHE A 254 18.94 7.98 -8.17
CA PHE A 254 18.07 8.92 -7.44
C PHE A 254 17.73 10.17 -8.27
N ASN A 255 18.68 10.64 -9.10
CA ASN A 255 18.48 11.77 -10.00
C ASN A 255 17.39 11.52 -11.05
N GLU A 256 17.25 10.29 -11.53
CA GLU A 256 16.17 9.92 -12.44
C GLU A 256 14.84 9.79 -11.68
N LYS A 257 14.84 9.13 -10.51
CA LYS A 257 13.64 8.96 -9.69
C LYS A 257 13.02 10.32 -9.29
N ILE A 258 13.84 11.21 -8.73
CA ILE A 258 13.43 12.53 -8.23
C ILE A 258 12.93 13.46 -9.34
N ALA A 259 13.36 13.23 -10.59
CA ALA A 259 12.88 13.98 -11.75
C ALA A 259 11.62 13.35 -12.37
N ASN A 260 11.55 12.03 -12.47
CA ASN A 260 10.50 11.32 -13.19
C ASN A 260 9.14 11.42 -12.51
N ILE A 261 9.08 11.14 -11.19
CA ILE A 261 7.81 11.11 -10.45
C ILE A 261 7.05 12.44 -10.55
N PRO A 262 7.61 13.61 -10.15
CA PRO A 262 6.86 14.86 -10.23
C PRO A 262 6.54 15.28 -11.67
N SER A 263 7.49 15.13 -12.60
CA SER A 263 7.26 15.53 -13.99
C SER A 263 6.16 14.72 -14.66
N SER A 264 5.99 13.45 -14.30
CA SER A 264 4.93 12.58 -14.83
C SER A 264 3.51 13.07 -14.52
N VAL A 265 3.35 13.85 -13.45
CA VAL A 265 2.09 14.48 -13.01
C VAL A 265 2.09 16.00 -13.20
N GLY A 266 3.02 16.54 -13.98
CA GLY A 266 3.10 17.97 -14.29
C GLY A 266 3.60 18.86 -13.13
N LEU A 267 4.20 18.27 -12.10
CA LEU A 267 4.82 19.00 -10.99
C LEU A 267 6.29 19.32 -11.31
N ARG A 268 6.73 20.50 -10.91
CA ARG A 268 8.15 20.85 -10.79
C ARG A 268 8.47 21.09 -9.32
N TRP A 269 9.45 20.37 -8.78
CA TRP A 269 9.89 20.61 -7.41
C TRP A 269 10.65 21.92 -7.28
N ASP A 270 10.60 22.49 -6.08
CA ASP A 270 11.50 23.57 -5.70
C ASP A 270 12.96 23.09 -5.87
N PRO A 271 13.80 23.81 -6.66
CA PRO A 271 15.20 23.47 -6.84
C PRO A 271 15.98 23.32 -5.54
N ALA A 272 15.65 24.08 -4.49
CA ALA A 272 16.29 23.98 -3.19
C ALA A 272 16.01 22.63 -2.51
N ILE A 273 14.77 22.13 -2.60
CA ILE A 273 14.38 20.80 -2.10
C ILE A 273 15.14 19.72 -2.85
N VAL A 274 15.14 19.79 -4.18
CA VAL A 274 15.85 18.82 -5.03
C VAL A 274 17.34 18.80 -4.69
N LYS A 275 17.98 19.97 -4.60
CA LYS A 275 19.40 20.09 -4.27
C LYS A 275 19.71 19.49 -2.90
N TYR A 276 18.86 19.75 -1.89
CA TYR A 276 19.04 19.19 -0.56
C TYR A 276 18.93 17.66 -0.56
N LEU A 277 17.90 17.10 -1.19
CA LEU A 277 17.67 15.65 -1.20
C LEU A 277 18.77 14.92 -1.99
N LYS A 278 19.27 15.50 -3.08
CA LYS A 278 20.46 14.97 -3.78
C LYS A 278 21.69 14.96 -2.87
N LYS A 279 21.94 16.06 -2.14
CA LYS A 279 23.00 16.11 -1.11
C LYS A 279 22.82 15.00 -0.07
N ALA A 280 21.60 14.79 0.42
CA ALA A 280 21.35 13.78 1.45
C ALA A 280 21.63 12.35 0.98
N VAL A 281 21.25 12.02 -0.26
CA VAL A 281 21.60 10.73 -0.89
C VAL A 281 23.11 10.59 -1.06
N ALA A 282 23.77 11.65 -1.49
CA ALA A 282 25.22 11.70 -1.57
C ALA A 282 25.90 11.42 -0.21
N VAL A 283 25.48 12.11 0.84
CA VAL A 283 25.97 11.92 2.20
C VAL A 283 25.76 10.48 2.69
N ARG A 284 24.55 9.91 2.50
CA ARG A 284 24.28 8.48 2.79
C ARG A 284 25.26 7.57 2.05
N ASN A 285 25.48 7.80 0.77
CA ASN A 285 26.36 6.95 -0.03
C ASN A 285 27.81 7.01 0.45
N CYS A 286 28.26 8.15 1.00
CA CYS A 286 29.58 8.26 1.64
C CYS A 286 29.67 7.38 2.89
N PHE A 287 28.65 7.36 3.75
CA PHE A 287 28.64 6.45 4.90
C PHE A 287 28.60 4.98 4.48
N GLN A 288 27.84 4.63 3.43
CA GLN A 288 27.69 3.24 3.00
C GLN A 288 28.88 2.68 2.23
N HIS A 289 29.58 3.50 1.45
CA HIS A 289 30.59 3.01 0.51
C HIS A 289 31.98 3.62 0.71
N HIS A 290 32.11 4.68 1.51
CA HIS A 290 33.36 5.44 1.66
C HIS A 290 33.69 5.72 3.13
N SER A 291 33.18 4.91 4.06
CA SER A 291 33.46 5.04 5.51
C SER A 291 33.23 6.45 6.06
N GLY A 292 32.22 7.16 5.54
CA GLY A 292 31.87 8.52 5.96
C GLY A 292 32.76 9.62 5.35
N GLN A 293 33.70 9.32 4.47
CA GLN A 293 34.52 10.31 3.79
C GLN A 293 33.84 10.89 2.55
N LEU A 294 33.91 12.22 2.36
CA LEU A 294 33.30 12.89 1.21
C LEU A 294 34.08 12.63 -0.08
N HIS A 295 33.58 11.72 -0.93
CA HIS A 295 34.24 11.35 -2.18
C HIS A 295 33.87 12.28 -3.36
N GLN A 296 34.81 12.46 -4.30
CA GLN A 296 34.58 13.29 -5.50
C GLN A 296 33.42 12.78 -6.37
N ASP A 297 33.27 11.47 -6.49
CA ASP A 297 32.26 10.88 -7.37
C ASP A 297 30.86 11.10 -6.83
N VAL A 298 30.74 11.19 -5.51
CA VAL A 298 29.51 11.57 -4.83
C VAL A 298 29.18 13.05 -5.10
N LEU A 299 30.16 13.96 -5.01
CA LEU A 299 29.97 15.38 -5.30
C LEU A 299 29.42 15.64 -6.71
N LYS A 300 29.93 14.91 -7.73
CA LYS A 300 29.47 15.01 -9.12
C LYS A 300 27.97 14.69 -9.28
N THR A 301 27.38 13.90 -8.36
CA THR A 301 25.95 13.56 -8.41
C THR A 301 25.04 14.73 -8.00
N ILE A 302 25.58 15.67 -7.20
CA ILE A 302 24.91 16.88 -6.76
C ILE A 302 25.07 17.98 -7.83
N ASP A 303 26.32 18.26 -8.20
CA ASP A 303 26.73 19.23 -9.20
C ASP A 303 28.13 18.84 -9.74
N SER A 304 28.30 18.79 -11.05
CA SER A 304 29.55 18.41 -11.72
C SER A 304 30.76 19.27 -11.31
N GLY A 305 30.53 20.52 -10.87
CA GLY A 305 31.58 21.44 -10.42
C GLY A 305 31.80 21.46 -8.91
N ALA A 306 31.07 20.68 -8.11
CA ALA A 306 31.15 20.76 -6.66
C ALA A 306 32.48 20.22 -6.11
N THR A 307 33.15 21.03 -5.29
CA THR A 307 34.35 20.67 -4.51
C THR A 307 34.04 20.48 -3.01
N SER A 308 32.83 20.81 -2.59
CA SER A 308 32.39 20.81 -1.20
C SER A 308 30.87 20.72 -1.09
N ILE A 309 30.36 20.39 0.09
CA ILE A 309 28.93 20.50 0.44
C ILE A 309 28.73 21.38 1.68
N ASN A 310 27.53 21.95 1.78
CA ASN A 310 27.09 22.68 2.98
C ASN A 310 26.26 21.75 3.88
N MET A 311 26.66 21.67 5.14
CA MET A 311 25.99 20.92 6.21
C MET A 311 25.60 21.83 7.36
N LYS A 312 24.63 21.40 8.17
CA LYS A 312 24.12 22.16 9.32
C LYS A 312 24.64 21.61 10.64
N ASN A 313 25.06 22.49 11.53
CA ASN A 313 25.40 22.20 12.92
C ASN A 313 24.65 23.18 13.85
N ASN A 314 25.00 23.19 15.14
CA ASN A 314 24.38 24.09 16.12
C ASN A 314 24.74 25.58 15.90
N GLU A 315 25.84 25.86 15.21
CA GLU A 315 26.34 27.23 14.95
C GLU A 315 25.85 27.78 13.60
N GLY A 316 25.27 26.94 12.76
CA GLY A 316 24.68 27.33 11.49
C GLY A 316 25.10 26.41 10.35
N THR A 317 25.60 27.00 9.27
CA THR A 317 26.03 26.27 8.07
C THR A 317 27.54 26.21 8.06
N TYR A 318 28.08 25.01 7.87
CA TYR A 318 29.51 24.79 7.67
C TYR A 318 29.75 24.05 6.36
N GLN A 319 30.96 24.21 5.83
CA GLN A 319 31.38 23.63 4.56
C GLN A 319 32.23 22.39 4.84
N VAL A 320 31.94 21.29 4.13
CA VAL A 320 32.73 20.06 4.15
C VAL A 320 33.40 19.92 2.80
N ASN A 321 34.73 19.88 2.77
CA ASN A 321 35.46 19.77 1.52
C ASN A 321 35.61 18.32 1.11
N LYS A 322 35.91 18.13 -0.18
CA LYS A 322 36.32 16.84 -0.73
C LYS A 322 37.40 16.20 0.17
N TRP A 323 37.22 14.92 0.45
CA TRP A 323 38.05 14.07 1.33
C TRP A 323 37.94 14.31 2.83
N ASP A 324 37.17 15.31 3.28
CA ASP A 324 36.88 15.47 4.70
C ASP A 324 35.91 14.37 5.17
N PHE A 325 36.01 14.01 6.45
CA PHE A 325 35.04 13.12 7.10
C PHE A 325 33.74 13.88 7.41
N LEU A 326 32.62 13.22 7.15
CA LEU A 326 31.29 13.75 7.40
C LEU A 326 30.87 13.51 8.85
N THR A 327 30.27 14.52 9.46
CA THR A 327 29.64 14.42 10.79
C THR A 327 28.18 14.86 10.69
N ILE A 328 27.25 13.97 11.03
CA ILE A 328 25.84 14.35 11.10
C ILE A 328 25.56 15.00 12.45
N HIS A 329 25.16 16.26 12.44
CA HIS A 329 24.62 16.93 13.62
C HIS A 329 23.09 16.87 13.63
N LYS A 330 22.50 17.00 14.83
CA LYS A 330 21.04 17.08 15.04
C LYS A 330 20.34 18.05 14.08
N HIS A 331 20.93 19.22 13.84
CA HIS A 331 20.37 20.23 12.93
C HIS A 331 20.30 19.76 11.46
N GLU A 332 21.32 19.04 10.98
CA GLU A 332 21.33 18.46 9.63
C GLU A 332 20.27 17.35 9.49
N PHE A 333 20.07 16.53 10.52
CA PHE A 333 19.00 15.53 10.57
C PHE A 333 17.61 16.17 10.56
N ILE A 334 17.40 17.26 11.33
CA ILE A 334 16.16 18.04 11.31
C ILE A 334 15.89 18.62 9.92
N CYS A 335 16.90 19.16 9.25
CA CYS A 335 16.75 19.68 7.89
C CYS A 335 16.35 18.56 6.90
N LEU A 336 16.91 17.35 7.02
CA LEU A 336 16.51 16.21 6.18
C LEU A 336 15.04 15.84 6.39
N TYR A 337 14.59 15.77 7.64
CA TYR A 337 13.19 15.53 7.97
C TYR A 337 12.27 16.56 7.29
N TRP A 338 12.55 17.86 7.44
CA TRP A 338 11.71 18.91 6.87
C TRP A 338 11.67 18.90 5.35
N HIS A 339 12.81 18.75 4.67
CA HIS A 339 12.83 18.70 3.21
C HIS A 339 12.10 17.47 2.66
N SER A 340 12.21 16.32 3.34
CA SER A 340 11.50 15.09 2.96
C SER A 340 9.98 15.27 3.13
N MET A 341 9.55 15.78 4.28
CA MET A 341 8.13 16.05 4.56
C MET A 341 7.53 17.08 3.60
N LEU A 342 8.30 18.13 3.28
CA LEU A 342 7.88 19.17 2.33
C LEU A 342 7.74 18.60 0.91
N ALA A 343 8.68 17.76 0.47
CA ALA A 343 8.60 17.10 -0.85
C ALA A 343 7.36 16.20 -0.97
N ILE A 344 7.13 15.34 0.03
CA ILE A 344 5.96 14.43 0.06
C ILE A 344 4.64 15.23 0.08
N THR A 345 4.57 16.25 0.93
CA THR A 345 3.37 17.10 1.05
C THR A 345 3.11 17.89 -0.22
N THR A 346 4.15 18.44 -0.84
CA THR A 346 4.03 19.18 -2.11
C THR A 346 3.51 18.27 -3.22
N LEU A 347 4.03 17.04 -3.32
CA LEU A 347 3.54 16.07 -4.30
C LEU A 347 2.07 15.72 -4.05
N GLY A 348 1.71 15.36 -2.81
CA GLY A 348 0.33 15.02 -2.46
C GLY A 348 -0.66 16.15 -2.72
N VAL A 349 -0.32 17.38 -2.32
CA VAL A 349 -1.16 18.58 -2.58
C VAL A 349 -1.31 18.85 -4.07
N HIS A 350 -0.24 18.74 -4.86
CA HIS A 350 -0.31 18.93 -6.31
C HIS A 350 -1.21 17.91 -6.98
N ILE A 351 -1.06 16.63 -6.65
CA ILE A 351 -1.89 15.56 -7.21
C ILE A 351 -3.35 15.75 -6.78
N ASN A 352 -3.60 16.05 -5.51
CA ASN A 352 -4.98 16.28 -5.03
C ASN A 352 -5.69 17.45 -5.74
N LYS A 353 -4.95 18.44 -6.25
CA LYS A 353 -5.52 19.55 -7.03
C LYS A 353 -5.77 19.20 -8.50
N ASN A 354 -4.93 18.36 -9.10
CA ASN A 354 -4.88 18.19 -10.56
C ASN A 354 -5.36 16.81 -11.05
N ILE A 355 -5.39 15.81 -10.18
CA ILE A 355 -5.77 14.43 -10.48
C ILE A 355 -6.99 14.12 -9.63
N ASN A 356 -8.17 14.06 -10.27
CA ASN A 356 -9.45 13.86 -9.59
C ASN A 356 -9.39 12.65 -8.65
N LYS A 357 -10.04 12.81 -7.51
CA LYS A 357 -10.07 11.83 -6.43
C LYS A 357 -10.66 10.52 -6.95
N ARG A 358 -9.87 9.43 -6.98
CA ARG A 358 -10.27 8.12 -7.51
C ARG A 358 -10.53 7.10 -6.40
N TYR A 359 -10.09 7.41 -5.19
CA TYR A 359 -10.21 6.55 -4.01
C TYR A 359 -10.93 7.28 -2.89
N TYR A 360 -11.46 6.53 -1.94
CA TYR A 360 -12.12 7.07 -0.75
C TYR A 360 -11.37 6.64 0.50
N TYR A 361 -11.31 7.54 1.47
CA TYR A 361 -10.71 7.29 2.77
C TYR A 361 -11.79 7.15 3.83
N THR A 362 -11.83 5.97 4.48
CA THR A 362 -12.47 5.77 5.78
C THR A 362 -11.40 5.39 6.81
N GLU A 363 -11.66 5.59 8.11
CA GLU A 363 -10.67 5.31 9.16
C GLU A 363 -10.25 3.83 9.22
N ASP A 364 -11.09 2.93 8.70
CA ASP A 364 -10.90 1.49 8.78
C ASP A 364 -10.43 0.81 7.49
N TYR A 365 -10.65 1.40 6.29
CA TYR A 365 -10.24 0.78 5.02
C TYR A 365 -9.91 1.83 3.94
N VAL A 366 -8.84 1.60 3.17
CA VAL A 366 -8.68 2.21 1.84
C VAL A 366 -9.46 1.33 0.86
N THR A 367 -10.76 1.56 0.74
CA THR A 367 -11.56 0.91 -0.30
C THR A 367 -11.31 1.61 -1.63
N GLU A 368 -10.66 0.91 -2.56
CA GLU A 368 -10.54 1.32 -3.96
C GLU A 368 -11.92 1.28 -4.65
N THR A 369 -12.77 2.28 -4.43
CA THR A 369 -14.01 2.39 -5.20
C THR A 369 -13.79 3.33 -6.38
N ARG A 370 -13.57 2.73 -7.57
CA ARG A 370 -13.39 3.45 -8.83
C ARG A 370 -14.63 4.29 -9.15
N LEU A 371 -14.41 5.55 -9.53
CA LEU A 371 -15.44 6.46 -10.03
C LEU A 371 -15.83 6.22 -11.50
N PHE A 372 -15.02 5.50 -12.28
CA PHE A 372 -15.29 5.27 -13.69
C PHE A 372 -14.81 3.88 -14.12
N ASP A 373 -15.72 3.14 -14.73
CA ASP A 373 -15.44 1.97 -15.58
C ASP A 373 -14.93 2.43 -16.95
#